data_AF-A0A925PBY6-F1
#
_entry.id   AF-A0A925PBY6-F1
#
_cell.length_a   1.000
_cell.length_b   1.000
_cell.length_c   1.000
_cell.angle_alpha   90.00
_cell.angle_beta   90.00
_cell.angle_gamma   90.00
#
_symmetry.space_group_name_H-M   'P 1'
#
loop_
_entity.id
_entity.type
_entity.pdbx_description
1 polymer ?
#
loop_
_entity_poly.entity_id
_entity_poly.type
_entity_poly.pdbx_seq_one_letter_code
_entity_poly.pdbx_strand_id
1 'polypeptide(L)'
;MNLIKADFLKIHHIDEQDLVKNQIDWDTLTELYLDFNDYKDTYHTQAEFIASTMRAHHKIHFVKSRVKESERLIEKILRKTSERRRTHGEDFQFTVDNYKEEITDLIGIRAIHIFKEDWEDIHSFIASTWKIIEITANVRDGDDTQRFEELNIKINSRKS
;
A
#
# COMPACT_ATOMS: atom_id res chain seq x y z
N MET A 1 9.06 -20.36 6.57
CA MET A 1 7.61 -20.61 6.69
C MET A 1 7.10 -20.85 5.28
N ASN A 2 6.28 -21.86 5.03
CA ASN A 2 5.86 -22.20 3.65
C ASN A 2 4.38 -21.81 3.45
N LEU A 3 4.06 -21.27 2.29
CA LEU A 3 2.71 -20.92 1.89
C LEU A 3 1.96 -22.19 1.43
N ILE A 4 1.07 -22.72 2.26
CA ILE A 4 0.29 -23.93 1.94
C ILE A 4 -0.97 -23.54 1.17
N LYS A 5 -1.10 -24.01 -0.07
CA LYS A 5 -2.20 -23.66 -0.99
C LYS A 5 -3.60 -23.87 -0.39
N ALA A 6 -3.87 -25.07 0.10
CA ALA A 6 -5.19 -25.43 0.61
C ALA A 6 -5.61 -24.53 1.80
N ASP A 7 -4.70 -24.26 2.72
CA ASP A 7 -4.97 -23.43 3.90
C ASP A 7 -5.19 -21.98 3.52
N PHE A 8 -4.33 -21.44 2.64
CA PHE A 8 -4.42 -20.06 2.18
C PHE A 8 -5.76 -19.78 1.47
N LEU A 9 -6.14 -20.62 0.50
CA LEU A 9 -7.39 -20.45 -0.24
C LEU A 9 -8.61 -20.49 0.68
N LYS A 10 -8.58 -21.38 1.68
CA LYS A 10 -9.64 -21.48 2.69
C LYS A 10 -9.71 -20.25 3.59
N ILE A 11 -8.58 -19.78 4.11
CA ILE A 11 -8.51 -18.61 5.02
C ILE A 11 -8.98 -17.35 4.31
N HIS A 12 -8.58 -17.17 3.05
CA HIS A 12 -8.89 -15.98 2.27
C HIS A 12 -10.18 -16.08 1.44
N HIS A 13 -10.89 -17.22 1.52
CA HIS A 13 -12.13 -17.47 0.78
C HIS A 13 -11.95 -17.27 -0.74
N ILE A 14 -10.85 -17.75 -1.28
CA ILE A 14 -10.49 -17.64 -2.70
C ILE A 14 -10.86 -18.94 -3.41
N ASP A 15 -11.60 -18.85 -4.50
CA ASP A 15 -11.90 -20.01 -5.35
C ASP A 15 -10.67 -20.36 -6.19
N GLU A 16 -10.33 -21.65 -6.25
CA GLU A 16 -9.25 -22.12 -7.12
C GLU A 16 -9.53 -21.81 -8.60
N GLN A 17 -10.81 -21.72 -8.99
CA GLN A 17 -11.20 -21.28 -10.34
C GLN A 17 -10.72 -19.86 -10.66
N ASP A 18 -10.58 -18.97 -9.67
CA ASP A 18 -10.05 -17.63 -9.89
C ASP A 18 -8.56 -17.66 -10.26
N LEU A 19 -7.79 -18.60 -9.70
CA LEU A 19 -6.40 -18.80 -10.08
C LEU A 19 -6.29 -19.26 -11.53
N VAL A 20 -7.10 -20.26 -11.91
CA VAL A 20 -7.11 -20.81 -13.28
C VAL A 20 -7.56 -19.74 -14.29
N LYS A 21 -8.63 -19.00 -13.98
CA LYS A 21 -9.13 -17.92 -14.84
C LYS A 21 -8.10 -16.82 -15.05
N ASN A 22 -7.35 -16.49 -14.00
CA ASN A 22 -6.28 -15.50 -14.10
C ASN A 22 -4.94 -16.13 -14.51
N GLN A 23 -4.87 -17.42 -14.88
CA GLN A 23 -3.62 -18.09 -15.27
C GLN A 23 -2.48 -17.87 -14.26
N ILE A 24 -2.80 -17.84 -12.96
CA ILE A 24 -1.83 -17.56 -11.91
C ILE A 24 -1.25 -18.88 -11.44
N ASP A 25 0.07 -19.03 -11.59
CA ASP A 25 0.79 -20.17 -11.05
C ASP A 25 1.03 -20.02 -9.55
N TRP A 26 0.80 -21.10 -8.81
CA TRP A 26 1.00 -21.13 -7.36
C TRP A 26 2.49 -21.04 -6.99
N ASP A 27 3.37 -21.57 -7.84
CA ASP A 27 4.80 -21.53 -7.61
C ASP A 27 5.31 -20.09 -7.62
N THR A 28 4.82 -19.26 -8.54
CA THR A 28 5.10 -17.81 -8.58
C THR A 28 4.65 -17.09 -7.30
N LEU A 29 3.47 -17.43 -6.76
CA LEU A 29 3.00 -16.85 -5.50
C LEU A 29 3.88 -17.27 -4.32
N THR A 30 4.40 -18.50 -4.36
CA THR A 30 5.32 -19.02 -3.34
C THR A 30 6.67 -18.31 -3.42
N GLU A 31 7.21 -18.07 -4.62
CA GLU A 31 8.43 -17.28 -4.83
C GLU A 31 8.27 -15.85 -4.31
N LEU A 32 7.18 -15.18 -4.65
CA LEU A 32 6.84 -13.84 -4.15
C LEU A 32 6.76 -13.80 -2.61
N TYR A 33 6.15 -14.82 -2.02
CA TYR A 33 6.02 -14.94 -0.58
C TYR A 33 7.38 -15.11 0.11
N LEU A 34 8.26 -15.93 -0.47
CA LEU A 34 9.61 -16.16 0.07
C LEU A 34 10.48 -14.91 -0.08
N ASP A 35 10.54 -14.31 -1.28
CA ASP A 35 11.28 -13.07 -1.52
C ASP A 35 10.85 -11.97 -0.54
N PHE A 36 9.54 -11.75 -0.38
CA PHE A 36 9.07 -10.72 0.55
C PHE A 36 9.47 -10.99 2.01
N ASN A 37 9.47 -12.26 2.44
CA ASN A 37 9.91 -12.63 3.78
C ASN A 37 11.41 -12.39 3.99
N ASP A 38 12.24 -12.66 2.98
CA ASP A 38 13.69 -12.44 3.05
C ASP A 38 14.02 -10.95 3.28
N TYR A 39 13.19 -10.04 2.77
CA TYR A 39 13.35 -8.60 2.97
C TYR A 39 12.55 -8.03 4.15
N LYS A 40 11.79 -8.84 4.91
CA LYS A 40 10.84 -8.35 5.91
C LYS A 40 11.51 -7.51 7.00
N ASP A 41 12.66 -7.94 7.52
CA ASP A 41 13.42 -7.20 8.53
C ASP A 41 13.99 -5.89 7.99
N THR A 42 14.38 -5.88 6.71
CA THR A 42 14.81 -4.66 6.02
C THR A 42 13.65 -3.67 5.92
N TYR A 43 12.45 -4.13 5.55
CA TYR A 43 11.26 -3.28 5.53
C TYR A 43 10.89 -2.76 6.93
N HIS A 44 11.06 -3.56 7.98
CA HIS A 44 10.85 -3.09 9.36
C HIS A 44 11.82 -1.97 9.73
N THR A 45 13.09 -2.13 9.39
CA THR A 45 14.12 -1.11 9.62
C THR A 45 13.82 0.19 8.85
N GLN A 46 13.45 0.08 7.57
CA GLN A 46 13.05 1.22 6.75
C GLN A 46 11.80 1.91 7.30
N ALA A 47 10.80 1.13 7.74
CA ALA A 47 9.57 1.66 8.30
C ALA A 47 9.81 2.45 9.59
N GLU A 48 10.70 1.96 10.46
CA GLU A 48 11.09 2.70 11.67
C GLU A 48 11.89 3.96 11.36
N PHE A 49 12.79 3.91 10.37
CA PHE A 49 13.50 5.10 9.91
C PHE A 49 12.53 6.18 9.44
N ILE A 50 11.62 5.85 8.52
CA ILE A 50 10.62 6.80 8.01
C ILE A 50 9.72 7.30 9.15
N ALA A 51 9.27 6.41 10.03
CA ALA A 51 8.43 6.79 11.16
C ALA A 51 9.16 7.75 12.11
N SER A 52 10.44 7.54 12.38
CA SER A 52 11.27 8.42 13.20
C SER A 52 11.42 9.80 12.56
N THR A 53 11.70 9.86 11.24
CA THR A 53 11.74 11.12 10.49
C THR A 53 10.42 11.89 10.60
N MET A 54 9.29 11.20 10.47
CA MET A 54 7.96 11.82 10.63
C MET A 54 7.71 12.32 12.06
N ARG A 55 8.16 11.61 13.10
CA ARG A 55 8.00 12.06 14.51
C ARG A 55 8.78 13.33 14.82
N ALA A 56 9.81 13.67 14.04
CA ALA A 56 10.55 14.92 14.23
C ALA A 56 9.72 16.17 13.85
N HIS A 57 8.63 16.01 13.08
CA HIS A 57 7.77 17.11 12.69
C HIS A 57 6.83 17.51 13.83
N HIS A 58 6.97 18.74 14.35
CA HIS A 58 6.26 19.23 15.53
C HIS A 58 4.72 19.17 15.47
N LYS A 59 4.13 19.21 14.26
CA LYS A 59 2.66 19.10 14.07
C LYS A 59 2.13 17.66 14.00
N ILE A 60 3.03 16.67 13.96
CA ILE A 60 2.64 15.26 13.95
C ILE A 60 2.61 14.78 15.40
N HIS A 61 1.41 14.48 15.88
CA HIS A 61 1.20 14.04 17.26
C HIS A 61 1.56 12.56 17.47
N PHE A 62 1.26 11.72 16.49
CA PHE A 62 1.51 10.28 16.61
C PHE A 62 1.87 9.65 15.27
N VAL A 63 2.87 8.77 15.28
CA VAL A 63 3.28 8.00 14.10
C VAL A 63 3.30 6.51 14.41
N LYS A 64 2.58 5.74 13.59
CA LYS A 64 2.64 4.28 13.58
C LYS A 64 3.12 3.79 12.21
N SER A 65 4.12 2.93 12.23
CA SER A 65 4.61 2.14 11.11
C SER A 65 3.92 0.77 11.11
N ARG A 66 3.81 0.17 9.93
CA ARG A 66 3.52 -1.26 9.76
C ARG A 66 4.21 -1.76 8.50
N VAL A 67 4.72 -2.98 8.56
CA VAL A 67 5.10 -3.75 7.36
C VAL A 67 3.94 -4.65 7.02
N LYS A 68 3.68 -4.85 5.73
CA LYS A 68 2.62 -5.74 5.27
C LYS A 68 2.93 -7.18 5.69
N GLU A 69 1.90 -7.95 6.03
CA GLU A 69 2.06 -9.38 6.25
C GLU A 69 2.13 -10.13 4.92
N SER A 70 2.99 -11.14 4.85
CA SER A 70 3.33 -11.84 3.61
C SER A 70 2.12 -12.55 2.99
N GLU A 71 1.26 -13.18 3.79
CA GLU A 71 0.00 -13.75 3.29
C GLU A 71 -0.96 -12.68 2.75
N ARG A 72 -1.04 -11.53 3.45
CA ARG A 72 -1.87 -10.39 3.01
C ARG A 72 -1.30 -9.72 1.75
N LEU A 73 -0.01 -9.85 1.50
CA LEU A 73 0.60 -9.44 0.23
C LEU A 73 0.13 -10.34 -0.90
N ILE A 74 0.20 -11.66 -0.73
CA ILE A 74 -0.27 -12.63 -1.74
C ILE A 74 -1.76 -12.45 -2.03
N GLU A 75 -2.60 -12.28 -1.00
CA GLU A 75 -4.03 -11.98 -1.17
C GLU A 75 -4.23 -10.71 -2.01
N LYS A 76 -3.44 -9.67 -1.73
CA LYS A 76 -3.52 -8.41 -2.48
C LYS A 76 -3.06 -8.57 -3.92
N ILE A 77 -1.99 -9.31 -4.18
CA ILE A 77 -1.47 -9.62 -5.51
C ILE A 77 -2.57 -10.28 -6.34
N LEU A 78 -3.17 -11.36 -5.84
CA LEU A 78 -4.27 -12.06 -6.51
C LEU A 78 -5.42 -11.12 -6.89
N ARG A 79 -5.88 -10.32 -5.94
CA ARG A 79 -6.96 -9.35 -6.19
C ARG A 79 -6.57 -8.26 -7.20
N LYS A 80 -5.30 -7.84 -7.22
CA LYS A 80 -4.81 -6.76 -8.07
C LYS A 80 -4.39 -7.23 -9.46
N THR A 81 -4.17 -8.52 -9.70
CA THR A 81 -3.77 -9.05 -11.01
C THR A 81 -4.73 -8.63 -12.10
N SER A 82 -6.04 -8.81 -11.91
CA SER A 82 -7.04 -8.42 -12.92
C SER A 82 -7.13 -6.91 -13.14
N GLU A 83 -6.81 -6.09 -12.13
CA GLU A 83 -6.75 -4.63 -12.26
C GLU A 83 -5.52 -4.21 -13.06
N ARG A 84 -4.35 -4.78 -12.76
CA ARG A 84 -3.09 -4.46 -13.46
C ARG A 84 -3.09 -4.90 -14.90
N ARG A 85 -3.76 -6.01 -15.23
CA ARG A 85 -3.94 -6.41 -16.63
C ARG A 85 -4.67 -5.39 -17.49
N ARG A 86 -5.62 -4.65 -16.90
CA ARG A 86 -6.32 -3.57 -17.62
C ARG A 86 -5.38 -2.40 -17.95
N THR A 87 -4.31 -2.23 -17.18
CA THR A 87 -3.33 -1.15 -17.36
C THR A 87 -2.12 -1.57 -18.19
N HIS A 88 -1.60 -2.79 -17.98
CA HIS A 88 -0.33 -3.26 -18.56
C HIS A 88 -0.51 -4.29 -19.69
N GLY A 89 -1.71 -4.81 -19.91
CA GLY A 89 -2.01 -5.84 -20.91
C GLY A 89 -2.46 -7.16 -20.28
N GLU A 90 -3.17 -7.99 -21.05
CA GLU A 90 -3.79 -9.23 -20.55
C GLU A 90 -2.78 -10.25 -20.01
N ASP A 91 -1.55 -10.21 -20.50
CA ASP A 91 -0.45 -11.11 -20.12
C ASP A 91 0.26 -10.70 -18.81
N PHE A 92 -0.15 -9.59 -18.19
CA PHE A 92 0.49 -9.12 -16.96
C PHE A 92 0.35 -10.16 -15.82
N GLN A 93 1.47 -10.42 -15.16
CA GLN A 93 1.59 -11.21 -13.95
C GLN A 93 2.51 -10.54 -12.95
N PHE A 94 2.23 -10.73 -11.67
CA PHE A 94 3.17 -10.35 -10.62
C PHE A 94 4.33 -11.35 -10.56
N THR A 95 5.55 -10.83 -10.47
CA THR A 95 6.79 -11.60 -10.33
C THR A 95 7.67 -10.92 -9.29
N VAL A 96 8.72 -11.62 -8.84
CA VAL A 96 9.70 -11.08 -7.87
C VAL A 96 10.33 -9.76 -8.32
N ASP A 97 10.40 -9.55 -9.65
CA ASP A 97 11.00 -8.36 -10.25
C ASP A 97 10.08 -7.14 -10.22
N ASN A 98 8.75 -7.31 -10.30
CA ASN A 98 7.83 -6.19 -10.48
C ASN A 98 6.96 -5.86 -9.26
N TYR A 99 6.75 -6.80 -8.34
CA TYR A 99 5.73 -6.60 -7.30
C TYR A 99 6.07 -5.45 -6.34
N LYS A 100 7.37 -5.17 -6.14
CA LYS A 100 7.86 -4.08 -5.26
C LYS A 100 7.52 -2.70 -5.80
N GLU A 101 7.41 -2.57 -7.12
CA GLU A 101 7.02 -1.31 -7.79
C GLU A 101 5.50 -1.20 -7.89
N GLU A 102 4.84 -2.32 -8.19
CA GLU A 102 3.40 -2.36 -8.45
C GLU A 102 2.54 -2.29 -7.17
N ILE A 103 3.07 -2.78 -6.05
CA ILE A 103 2.41 -2.75 -4.74
C ILE A 103 3.01 -1.63 -3.90
N THR A 104 2.32 -0.49 -3.87
CA THR A 104 2.80 0.73 -3.20
C THR A 104 2.68 0.75 -1.67
N ASP A 105 2.11 -0.29 -1.05
CA ASP A 105 1.81 -0.34 0.39
C ASP A 105 2.48 -1.53 1.11
N LEU A 106 3.71 -1.87 0.70
CA LEU A 106 4.56 -2.83 1.44
C LEU A 106 4.90 -2.31 2.84
N ILE A 107 5.22 -1.01 2.92
CA ILE A 107 5.37 -0.27 4.17
C ILE A 107 4.23 0.73 4.28
N GLY A 108 3.53 0.72 5.41
CA GLY A 108 2.49 1.69 5.71
C GLY A 108 2.90 2.59 6.88
N ILE A 109 2.92 3.90 6.64
CA ILE A 109 3.12 4.90 7.70
C ILE A 109 1.80 5.62 7.93
N ARG A 110 1.40 5.74 9.21
CA ARG A 110 0.25 6.51 9.65
C ARG A 110 0.73 7.61 10.57
N ALA A 111 0.70 8.85 10.08
CA ALA A 111 0.88 10.05 10.86
C ALA A 111 -0.49 10.63 11.25
N ILE A 112 -0.66 10.99 12.51
CA ILE A 112 -1.87 11.60 13.04
C ILE A 112 -1.51 12.99 13.56
N HIS A 113 -2.24 14.00 13.11
CA HIS A 113 -2.20 15.38 13.59
C HIS A 113 -3.53 15.74 14.24
N ILE A 114 -3.56 16.78 15.07
CA ILE A 114 -4.75 17.16 15.85
C ILE A 114 -5.65 18.09 15.06
N PHE A 115 -5.07 19.16 14.50
CA PHE A 115 -5.85 20.19 13.81
C PHE A 115 -5.86 19.93 12.32
N LYS A 116 -7.02 20.09 11.67
CA LYS A 116 -7.14 19.85 10.24
C LYS A 116 -6.17 20.72 9.46
N GLU A 117 -6.06 22.01 9.78
CA GLU A 117 -5.18 23.00 9.13
C GLU A 117 -3.69 22.62 9.09
N ASP A 118 -3.22 21.75 9.98
CA ASP A 118 -1.81 21.33 10.02
C ASP A 118 -1.40 20.45 8.83
N TRP A 119 -2.37 19.92 8.09
CA TRP A 119 -2.12 18.97 7.00
C TRP A 119 -1.18 19.54 5.93
N GLU A 120 -1.27 20.84 5.62
CA GLU A 120 -0.52 21.46 4.52
C GLU A 120 0.97 21.58 4.84
N ASP A 121 1.30 21.93 6.09
CA ASP A 121 2.68 21.99 6.58
C ASP A 121 3.31 20.59 6.59
N ILE A 122 2.55 19.60 7.09
CA ILE A 122 2.97 18.19 7.05
C ILE A 122 3.15 17.70 5.60
N HIS A 123 2.25 18.08 4.70
CA HIS A 123 2.35 17.75 3.29
C HIS A 123 3.61 18.33 2.65
N SER A 124 3.91 19.59 2.94
CA SER A 124 5.11 20.29 2.45
C SER A 124 6.40 19.63 2.97
N PHE A 125 6.40 19.20 4.24
CA PHE A 125 7.50 18.42 4.82
C PHE A 125 7.71 17.08 4.09
N ILE A 126 6.63 16.34 3.81
CA ILE A 126 6.71 15.07 3.06
C ILE A 126 7.23 15.33 1.63
N ALA A 127 6.68 16.33 0.94
CA ALA A 127 7.01 16.66 -0.44
C ALA A 127 8.47 17.12 -0.63
N SER A 128 9.04 17.78 0.38
CA SER A 128 10.45 18.18 0.38
C SER A 128 11.41 17.04 0.75
N THR A 129 10.93 16.02 1.47
CA THR A 129 11.76 14.91 1.96
C THR A 129 11.76 13.72 0.98
N TRP A 130 10.64 13.44 0.32
CA TRP A 130 10.48 12.27 -0.56
C TRP A 130 9.87 12.62 -1.91
N LYS A 131 10.23 11.86 -2.94
CA LYS A 131 9.55 11.90 -4.23
C LYS A 131 8.12 11.36 -4.08
N ILE A 132 7.14 12.20 -4.35
CA ILE A 132 5.73 11.84 -4.32
C ILE A 132 5.32 11.23 -5.66
N ILE A 133 4.59 10.11 -5.60
CA ILE A 133 4.03 9.42 -6.77
C ILE A 133 2.56 9.77 -6.96
N GLU A 134 1.78 9.77 -5.87
CA GLU A 134 0.35 10.06 -5.87
C GLU A 134 -0.03 10.84 -4.60
N ILE A 135 -0.96 11.78 -4.72
CA ILE A 135 -1.56 12.51 -3.60
C ILE A 135 -3.07 12.39 -3.70
N THR A 136 -3.72 11.99 -2.61
CA THR A 136 -5.18 11.96 -2.51
C THR A 136 -5.64 12.49 -1.14
N ALA A 137 -6.73 13.25 -1.14
CA ALA A 137 -7.42 13.71 0.05
C ALA A 137 -8.75 12.97 0.17
N ASN A 138 -9.00 12.32 1.31
CA ASN A 138 -10.28 11.69 1.60
C ASN A 138 -11.04 12.58 2.58
N VAL A 139 -12.12 13.21 2.10
CA VAL A 139 -12.88 14.23 2.85
C VAL A 139 -14.28 13.74 3.20
N ARG A 140 -14.88 14.33 4.23
CA ARG A 140 -16.27 14.10 4.66
C ARG A 140 -17.15 15.27 4.29
N ASP A 141 -18.46 15.03 4.27
CA ASP A 141 -19.44 16.10 4.09
C ASP A 141 -19.24 17.19 5.16
N GLY A 142 -19.06 18.44 4.70
CA GLY A 142 -18.79 19.60 5.55
C GLY A 142 -17.31 19.92 5.80
N ASP A 143 -16.38 19.13 5.28
CA ASP A 143 -14.96 19.52 5.26
C ASP A 143 -14.71 20.63 4.22
N ASP A 144 -13.80 21.56 4.54
CA ASP A 144 -13.32 22.56 3.58
C ASP A 144 -12.39 21.90 2.56
N THR A 145 -12.77 21.95 1.29
CA THR A 145 -12.02 21.35 0.17
C THR A 145 -11.18 22.35 -0.62
N GLN A 146 -11.36 23.65 -0.39
CA GLN A 146 -10.82 24.70 -1.25
C GLN A 146 -9.30 24.56 -1.43
N ARG A 147 -8.59 24.36 -0.33
CA ARG A 147 -7.12 24.28 -0.36
C ARG A 147 -6.59 23.05 -1.10
N PHE A 148 -7.30 21.92 -1.03
CA PHE A 148 -6.93 20.73 -1.79
C PHE A 148 -7.11 20.94 -3.30
N GLU A 149 -8.19 21.65 -3.69
CA GLU A 149 -8.47 21.98 -5.10
C GLU A 149 -7.41 22.94 -5.66
N GLU A 150 -7.04 23.98 -4.91
CA GLU A 150 -5.97 24.92 -5.30
C GLU A 150 -4.62 24.24 -5.53
N LEU A 151 -4.33 23.20 -4.75
CA LEU A 151 -3.10 22.40 -4.85
C LEU A 151 -3.22 21.25 -5.88
N ASN A 152 -4.33 21.16 -6.63
CA ASN A 152 -4.64 20.08 -7.57
C ASN A 152 -4.55 18.68 -6.94
N ILE A 153 -4.91 18.56 -5.66
CA ILE A 153 -4.94 17.28 -4.95
C ILE A 153 -6.25 16.57 -5.28
N LYS A 154 -6.17 15.31 -5.68
CA LYS A 154 -7.35 14.49 -5.99
C LYS A 154 -8.19 14.26 -4.73
N ILE A 155 -9.45 14.68 -4.78
CA ILE A 155 -10.40 14.55 -3.66
C ILE A 155 -11.30 13.34 -3.87
N ASN A 156 -11.34 12.46 -2.87
CA ASN A 156 -12.30 11.37 -2.77
C ASN A 156 -13.30 11.71 -1.65
N SER A 157 -14.50 12.14 -2.02
CA SER A 157 -15.58 12.35 -1.05
C SER A 157 -16.26 11.02 -0.73
N ARG A 158 -16.40 10.72 0.57
CA ARG A 158 -17.33 9.68 1.03
C ARG A 158 -18.67 10.36 1.29
N LYS A 159 -19.63 10.22 0.36
CA LYS A 159 -21.04 10.41 0.71
C LYS A 159 -21.38 9.41 1.80
N SER A 160 -21.85 9.91 2.95
CA SER A 160 -22.37 9.05 4.02
C SER A 160 -23.69 8.41 3.61
#